data_AF-A0A420DM00-F1
#
_entry.id   AF-A0A420DM00-F1
#
_cell.length_a   1.000
_cell.length_b   1.000
_cell.length_c   1.000
_cell.angle_alpha   90.00
_cell.angle_beta   90.00
_cell.angle_gamma   90.00
#
_symmetry.space_group_name_H-M   'P 1'
#
loop_
_entity.id
_entity.type
_entity.pdbx_description
1 polymer ?
#
loop_
_entity_poly.entity_id
_entity_poly.type
_entity_poly.pdbx_seq_one_letter_code
_entity_poly.pdbx_strand_id
1 'polypeptide(L)'
;MKSFKERWEIKHNWQLMFPIIGCIILVYSAYKLAKTITHSYNIVLTIITTALIFFILLKFFLFLFKKLENKWVVNQRWEMIRIFMVFAITGSSSVFVGRPIIKLLGITKENLNIVVYWFLYIIIGLIFYQILLVSFGWLFGHFKFFWEFEKKMLKRFGLKRFVE
;
A
#
# COMPACT_ATOMS: atom_id res chain seq x y z
N MET A 1 -24.00 -15.49 0.91
CA MET A 1 -23.75 -14.17 0.26
C MET A 1 -24.34 -12.98 1.03
N LYS A 2 -25.60 -13.04 1.51
CA LYS A 2 -26.25 -11.93 2.27
C LYS A 2 -25.44 -11.48 3.49
N SER A 3 -25.05 -12.41 4.36
CA SER A 3 -24.26 -12.11 5.56
C SER A 3 -22.86 -11.51 5.28
N PHE A 4 -22.27 -11.79 4.11
CA PHE A 4 -21.01 -11.16 3.71
C PHE A 4 -21.23 -9.70 3.32
N LYS A 5 -22.27 -9.43 2.51
CA LYS A 5 -22.60 -8.07 2.09
C LYS A 5 -22.92 -7.17 3.28
N GLU A 6 -23.64 -7.68 4.27
CA GLU A 6 -23.94 -6.96 5.51
C GLU A 6 -22.67 -6.64 6.31
N ARG A 7 -21.80 -7.64 6.56
CA ARG A 7 -20.56 -7.44 7.32
C ARG A 7 -19.61 -6.41 6.70
N TRP A 8 -19.60 -6.31 5.37
CA TRP A 8 -18.74 -5.39 4.62
C TRP A 8 -19.48 -4.13 4.16
N GLU A 9 -20.73 -3.95 4.59
CA GLU A 9 -21.58 -2.79 4.26
C GLU A 9 -21.69 -2.55 2.74
N ILE A 10 -21.76 -3.63 1.97
CA ILE A 10 -21.89 -3.60 0.52
C ILE A 10 -23.34 -3.25 0.16
N LYS A 11 -23.54 -2.04 -0.36
CA LYS A 11 -24.83 -1.53 -0.84
C LYS A 11 -25.09 -1.91 -2.30
N HIS A 12 -24.04 -1.96 -3.12
CA HIS A 12 -24.15 -2.22 -4.57
C HIS A 12 -23.27 -3.38 -4.99
N ASN A 13 -23.73 -4.19 -5.95
CA ASN A 13 -23.02 -5.40 -6.39
C ASN A 13 -21.62 -5.11 -6.96
N TRP A 14 -21.40 -3.98 -7.63
CA TRP A 14 -20.08 -3.62 -8.17
C TRP A 14 -19.01 -3.47 -7.07
N GLN A 15 -19.41 -3.19 -5.82
CA GLN A 15 -18.48 -3.06 -4.69
C GLN A 15 -17.84 -4.41 -4.31
N LEU A 16 -18.44 -5.54 -4.69
CA LEU A 16 -17.84 -6.87 -4.51
C LEU A 16 -16.53 -7.06 -5.28
N MET A 17 -16.30 -6.23 -6.31
CA MET A 17 -15.06 -6.26 -7.07
C MET A 17 -13.83 -5.95 -6.19
N PHE A 18 -13.95 -5.08 -5.18
CA PHE A 18 -12.81 -4.72 -4.33
C PHE A 18 -12.34 -5.90 -3.44
N PRO A 19 -13.20 -6.61 -2.70
CA PRO A 19 -12.82 -7.86 -2.03
C PRO A 19 -12.22 -8.90 -2.96
N ILE A 20 -12.78 -9.07 -4.18
CA ILE A 20 -12.27 -10.05 -5.15
C ILE A 20 -10.86 -9.67 -5.60
N ILE A 21 -10.66 -8.42 -6.04
CA ILE A 21 -9.34 -7.90 -6.43
C ILE A 21 -8.37 -7.99 -5.26
N GLY A 22 -8.79 -7.62 -4.04
CA GLY A 22 -7.98 -7.72 -2.83
C GLY A 22 -7.49 -9.15 -2.58
N CYS A 23 -8.38 -10.14 -2.71
CA CYS A 23 -8.01 -11.55 -2.61
C CYS A 23 -7.02 -11.97 -3.70
N ILE A 24 -7.25 -11.58 -4.97
CA ILE A 24 -6.35 -11.90 -6.09
C ILE A 24 -4.95 -11.32 -5.84
N ILE A 25 -4.86 -10.05 -5.43
CA ILE A 25 -3.59 -9.39 -5.09
C ILE A 25 -2.89 -10.12 -3.94
N LEU A 26 -3.66 -10.57 -2.95
CA LEU A 26 -3.12 -11.27 -1.78
C LEU A 26 -2.59 -12.67 -2.14
N VAL A 27 -3.28 -13.40 -3.02
CA VAL A 27 -2.79 -14.67 -3.60
C VAL A 27 -1.50 -14.45 -4.39
N TYR A 28 -1.48 -13.45 -5.28
CA TYR A 28 -0.29 -13.13 -6.08
C TYR A 28 0.91 -12.76 -5.18
N SER A 29 0.67 -11.95 -4.15
CA SER A 29 1.70 -11.54 -3.19
C SER A 29 2.20 -12.74 -2.37
N ALA A 30 1.30 -13.61 -1.92
CA ALA A 30 1.64 -14.83 -1.21
C ALA A 30 2.49 -15.78 -2.08
N TYR A 31 2.12 -15.94 -3.35
CA TYR A 31 2.87 -16.76 -4.30
C TYR A 31 4.27 -16.20 -4.56
N LYS A 32 4.39 -14.89 -4.76
CA LYS A 32 5.69 -14.25 -4.96
C LYS A 32 6.60 -14.40 -3.74
N LEU A 33 6.03 -14.30 -2.53
CA LEU A 33 6.77 -14.52 -1.28
C LEU A 33 7.18 -16.00 -1.13
N ALA A 34 6.25 -16.92 -1.36
CA ALA A 34 6.47 -18.37 -1.31
C ALA A 34 7.59 -18.80 -2.26
N LYS A 35 7.54 -18.34 -3.52
CA LYS A 35 8.56 -18.63 -4.53
C LYS A 35 9.94 -18.12 -4.11
N THR A 36 10.01 -16.98 -3.44
CA THR A 36 11.26 -16.41 -2.93
C THR A 36 11.83 -17.26 -1.79
N ILE A 37 10.99 -17.80 -0.91
CA ILE A 37 11.40 -18.65 0.22
C ILE A 37 11.82 -20.06 -0.25
N THR A 38 11.05 -20.64 -1.17
CA THR A 38 11.22 -22.04 -1.60
C THR A 38 12.30 -22.24 -2.66
N HIS A 39 12.90 -21.16 -3.19
CA HIS A 39 13.96 -21.17 -4.21
C HIS A 39 13.69 -22.08 -5.43
N SER A 40 12.42 -22.38 -5.71
CA SER A 40 11.94 -23.16 -6.88
C SER A 40 12.23 -24.68 -6.89
N TYR A 41 12.57 -25.31 -5.76
CA TYR A 41 12.90 -26.75 -5.73
C TYR A 41 11.73 -27.67 -6.10
N ASN A 42 10.53 -27.42 -5.57
CA ASN A 42 9.35 -28.25 -5.81
C ASN A 42 8.09 -27.39 -5.99
N ILE A 43 7.35 -27.62 -7.08
CA ILE A 43 6.10 -26.91 -7.37
C ILE A 43 5.05 -27.14 -6.27
N VAL A 44 4.94 -28.39 -5.78
CA VAL A 44 4.02 -28.79 -4.71
C VAL A 44 4.33 -28.04 -3.42
N LEU A 45 5.62 -27.98 -3.04
CA LEU A 45 6.07 -27.25 -1.86
C LEU A 45 5.73 -25.76 -1.97
N THR A 46 5.90 -25.17 -3.15
CA THR A 46 5.57 -23.76 -3.42
C THR A 46 4.08 -23.48 -3.30
N ILE A 47 3.22 -24.39 -3.76
CA ILE A 47 1.75 -24.26 -3.63
C ILE A 47 1.33 -24.33 -2.16
N ILE A 48 1.88 -25.28 -1.39
CA ILE A 48 1.58 -25.44 0.04
C ILE A 48 2.03 -24.20 0.83
N THR A 49 3.26 -23.72 0.59
CA THR A 49 3.76 -22.51 1.26
C THR A 49 2.97 -21.27 0.85
N THR A 50 2.53 -21.18 -0.40
CA THR A 50 1.63 -20.10 -0.88
C THR A 50 0.32 -20.09 -0.10
N ALA A 51 -0.34 -21.24 0.05
CA ALA A 51 -1.60 -21.34 0.79
C ALA A 51 -1.44 -20.94 2.27
N LEU A 52 -0.35 -21.36 2.90
CA LEU A 52 -0.01 -21.01 4.28
C LEU A 52 0.22 -19.49 4.42
N ILE A 53 1.06 -18.90 3.56
CA ILE A 53 1.35 -17.46 3.57
C ILE A 53 0.08 -16.65 3.28
N PHE A 54 -0.75 -17.08 2.33
CA PHE A 54 -2.03 -16.45 2.02
C PHE A 54 -2.91 -16.37 3.27
N PHE A 55 -3.05 -17.48 4.02
CA PHE A 55 -3.88 -17.50 5.22
C PHE A 55 -3.35 -16.58 6.33
N ILE A 56 -2.02 -16.55 6.51
CA ILE A 56 -1.37 -15.63 7.46
C ILE A 56 -1.62 -14.17 7.06
N LEU A 57 -1.38 -13.82 5.79
CA LEU A 57 -1.58 -12.48 5.27
C LEU A 57 -3.05 -12.06 5.38
N LEU A 58 -3.99 -12.94 5.04
CA LEU A 58 -5.43 -12.67 5.16
C LEU A 58 -5.81 -12.35 6.61
N LYS A 59 -5.37 -13.16 7.58
CA LYS A 59 -5.61 -12.88 9.01
C LYS A 59 -4.98 -11.56 9.44
N PHE A 60 -3.77 -11.27 8.99
CA PHE A 60 -3.08 -10.03 9.27
C PHE A 60 -3.85 -8.80 8.76
N PHE A 61 -4.31 -8.81 7.50
CA PHE A 61 -5.09 -7.71 6.94
C PHE A 61 -6.45 -7.54 7.63
N LEU A 62 -7.16 -8.63 7.95
CA LEU A 62 -8.42 -8.55 8.70
C LEU A 62 -8.22 -7.97 10.11
N PHE A 63 -7.11 -8.32 10.77
CA PHE A 63 -6.72 -7.72 12.04
C PHE A 63 -6.42 -6.22 11.90
N LEU A 64 -5.66 -5.83 10.87
CA LEU A 64 -5.38 -4.42 10.58
C LEU A 64 -6.66 -3.62 10.31
N PHE A 65 -7.59 -4.18 9.55
CA PHE A 65 -8.86 -3.51 9.25
C PHE A 65 -9.62 -3.22 10.54
N LYS A 66 -9.76 -4.21 11.43
CA LYS A 66 -10.42 -4.00 12.73
C LYS A 66 -9.73 -2.93 13.59
N LYS A 67 -8.40 -2.82 13.52
CA LYS A 67 -7.61 -1.81 14.27
C LYS A 67 -7.71 -0.40 13.67
N LEU A 68 -7.81 -0.31 12.34
CA LEU A 68 -7.77 0.96 11.60
C LEU A 68 -9.16 1.53 11.32
N GLU A 69 -10.19 0.69 11.27
CA GLU A 69 -11.60 1.10 11.12
C GLU A 69 -11.99 2.15 12.18
N ASN A 70 -11.53 2.01 13.42
CA ASN A 70 -11.78 3.00 14.48
C ASN A 70 -10.98 4.30 14.34
N LYS A 71 -9.93 4.32 13.51
CA LYS A 71 -9.02 5.47 13.33
C LYS A 71 -9.27 6.20 12.01
N TRP A 72 -9.83 5.52 11.03
CA TRP A 72 -10.07 6.00 9.67
C TRP A 72 -11.57 6.13 9.48
N VAL A 73 -12.04 7.37 9.35
CA VAL A 73 -13.45 7.65 9.07
C VAL A 73 -13.72 7.29 7.60
N VAL A 74 -14.34 6.14 7.40
CA VAL A 74 -14.77 5.62 6.09
C VAL A 74 -16.28 5.41 6.10
N ASN A 75 -16.95 5.58 4.97
CA ASN A 75 -18.41 5.49 4.92
C ASN A 75 -18.89 4.03 4.95
N GLN A 76 -18.08 3.14 4.38
CA GLN A 76 -18.40 1.73 4.26
C GLN A 76 -17.15 0.88 4.49
N ARG A 77 -17.28 -0.24 5.21
CA ARG A 77 -16.14 -1.11 5.54
C ARG A 77 -15.34 -1.61 4.34
N TRP A 78 -15.98 -1.86 3.18
CA TRP A 78 -15.28 -2.28 1.96
C TRP A 78 -14.33 -1.20 1.40
N GLU A 79 -14.53 0.09 1.71
CA GLU A 79 -13.65 1.18 1.27
C GLU A 79 -12.23 1.03 1.86
N MET A 80 -12.10 0.36 3.01
CA MET A 80 -10.80 0.00 3.59
C MET A 80 -9.94 -0.78 2.59
N ILE A 81 -10.52 -1.73 1.86
CA ILE A 81 -9.79 -2.53 0.87
C ILE A 81 -9.23 -1.62 -0.22
N ARG A 82 -10.03 -0.66 -0.69
CA ARG A 82 -9.62 0.34 -1.69
C ARG A 82 -8.50 1.23 -1.17
N ILE A 83 -8.59 1.71 0.07
CA ILE A 83 -7.55 2.52 0.70
C ILE A 83 -6.22 1.76 0.77
N PHE A 84 -6.25 0.50 1.19
CA PHE A 84 -5.06 -0.35 1.24
C PHE A 84 -4.45 -0.60 -0.14
N MET A 85 -5.28 -0.75 -1.19
CA MET A 85 -4.79 -0.84 -2.55
C MET A 85 -4.09 0.43 -3.01
N VAL A 86 -4.65 1.61 -2.72
CA VAL A 86 -3.98 2.89 -3.01
C VAL A 86 -2.64 2.96 -2.29
N PHE A 87 -2.55 2.62 -1.01
CA PHE A 87 -1.28 2.58 -0.29
C PHE A 87 -0.25 1.62 -0.93
N ALA A 88 -0.67 0.43 -1.35
CA ALA A 88 0.21 -0.54 -1.99
C ALA A 88 0.76 -0.02 -3.35
N ILE A 89 -0.10 0.60 -4.16
CA ILE A 89 0.27 1.20 -5.45
C ILE A 89 1.21 2.39 -5.23
N THR A 90 0.85 3.31 -4.33
CA THR A 90 1.68 4.48 -4.01
C THR A 90 3.06 4.09 -3.50
N GLY A 91 3.14 3.15 -2.55
CA GLY A 91 4.41 2.70 -1.99
C GLY A 91 5.31 2.00 -3.01
N SER A 92 4.74 1.20 -3.91
CA SER A 92 5.52 0.55 -4.98
C SER A 92 5.98 1.59 -6.02
N SER A 93 5.12 2.54 -6.35
CA SER A 93 5.40 3.59 -7.34
C SER A 93 6.45 4.59 -6.87
N SER A 94 6.45 4.98 -5.59
CA SER A 94 7.44 5.93 -5.06
C SER A 94 8.87 5.38 -5.13
N VAL A 95 9.06 4.08 -4.91
CA VAL A 95 10.36 3.40 -5.09
C VAL A 95 10.78 3.38 -6.55
N PHE A 96 9.83 3.15 -7.46
CA PHE A 96 10.09 3.14 -8.90
C PHE A 96 10.48 4.52 -9.43
N VAL A 97 9.84 5.59 -8.92
CA VAL A 97 10.14 6.99 -9.28
C VAL A 97 11.40 7.52 -8.59
N GLY A 98 11.67 7.12 -7.35
CA GLY A 98 12.82 7.64 -6.59
C GLY A 98 14.18 7.33 -7.25
N ARG A 99 14.34 6.13 -7.81
CA ARG A 99 15.59 5.69 -8.46
C ARG A 99 16.02 6.54 -9.66
N PRO A 100 15.16 6.75 -10.69
CA PRO A 100 15.53 7.58 -11.84
C PRO A 100 15.78 9.04 -11.43
N ILE A 101 15.01 9.59 -10.48
CA ILE A 101 15.20 10.98 -10.05
C ILE A 101 16.57 11.18 -9.38
N ILE A 102 16.97 10.28 -8.49
CA ILE A 102 18.31 10.29 -7.86
C ILE A 102 19.41 10.24 -8.92
N LYS A 103 19.26 9.37 -9.93
CA LYS A 103 20.22 9.25 -11.02
C LYS A 103 20.27 10.51 -11.90
N LEU A 104 19.12 11.12 -12.19
CA LEU A 104 19.02 12.37 -12.96
C LEU A 104 19.68 13.55 -12.24
N LEU A 105 19.63 13.57 -10.91
CA LEU A 105 20.33 14.56 -10.09
C LEU A 105 21.85 14.32 -10.01
N GLY A 106 22.38 13.31 -10.70
CA GLY A 106 23.81 12.96 -10.68
C GLY A 106 24.26 12.32 -9.37
N ILE A 107 23.33 11.93 -8.50
CA ILE A 107 23.63 11.29 -7.21
C ILE A 107 23.87 9.80 -7.47
N THR A 108 25.13 9.41 -7.58
CA THR A 108 25.54 8.00 -7.67
C THR A 108 26.17 7.53 -6.37
N LYS A 109 26.21 6.20 -6.18
CA LYS A 109 26.89 5.60 -5.03
C LYS A 109 28.42 5.73 -5.13
N GLU A 110 28.96 6.03 -6.31
CA GLU A 110 30.39 6.26 -6.49
C GLU A 110 30.79 7.69 -6.09
N ASN A 111 29.90 8.67 -6.31
CA ASN A 111 30.20 10.08 -6.11
C ASN A 111 29.84 10.61 -4.72
N LEU A 112 29.09 9.85 -3.92
CA LEU A 112 28.57 10.26 -2.62
C LEU A 112 28.78 9.18 -1.57
N ASN A 113 28.95 9.61 -0.31
CA ASN A 113 28.96 8.69 0.82
C ASN A 113 27.65 7.86 0.83
N ILE A 114 27.78 6.55 1.02
CA ILE A 114 26.67 5.60 0.95
C ILE A 114 25.50 5.98 1.89
N VAL A 115 25.81 6.54 3.06
CA VAL A 115 24.81 6.96 4.05
C VAL A 115 24.02 8.17 3.53
N VAL A 116 24.72 9.15 2.95
CA VAL A 116 24.10 10.35 2.38
C VAL A 116 23.25 9.99 1.17
N TYR A 117 23.72 9.07 0.32
CA TYR A 117 22.95 8.54 -0.80
C TYR A 117 21.61 7.96 -0.34
N TRP A 118 21.61 7.07 0.67
CA TRP A 118 20.38 6.46 1.17
C TRP A 118 19.45 7.45 1.86
N PHE A 119 20.02 8.43 2.59
CA PHE A 119 19.23 9.51 3.20
C PHE A 119 18.50 10.34 2.14
N LEU A 120 19.21 10.79 1.09
CA LEU A 120 18.61 11.53 -0.02
C LEU A 120 17.58 10.69 -0.77
N TYR A 121 17.86 9.39 -0.99
CA TYR A 121 16.92 8.45 -1.62
C TYR A 121 15.60 8.37 -0.86
N ILE A 122 15.65 8.27 0.47
CA ILE A 122 14.45 8.20 1.31
C ILE A 122 13.70 9.54 1.28
N ILE A 123 14.40 10.68 1.39
CA ILE A 123 13.76 12.00 1.36
C ILE A 123 13.06 12.25 0.02
N ILE A 124 13.77 12.03 -1.09
CA ILE A 124 13.21 12.22 -2.43
C ILE A 124 12.03 11.25 -2.63
N GLY A 125 12.19 9.98 -2.26
CA GLY A 125 11.11 8.99 -2.31
C GLY A 125 9.88 9.41 -1.49
N LEU A 126 10.08 10.04 -0.32
CA LEU A 126 8.99 10.53 0.53
C LEU A 126 8.25 11.72 -0.11
N ILE A 127 8.96 12.62 -0.78
CA ILE A 127 8.35 13.75 -1.51
C ILE A 127 7.48 13.22 -2.66
N PHE A 128 7.97 12.27 -3.46
CA PHE A 128 7.15 11.68 -4.51
C PHE A 128 6.01 10.83 -3.95
N TYR A 129 6.21 10.15 -2.83
CA TYR A 129 5.16 9.39 -2.16
C TYR A 129 3.97 10.29 -1.80
N GLN A 130 4.22 11.49 -1.29
CA GLN A 130 3.20 12.51 -0.99
C GLN A 130 2.36 12.85 -2.23
N ILE A 131 3.02 13.28 -3.30
CA ILE A 131 2.36 13.64 -4.57
C ILE A 131 1.54 12.46 -5.14
N LEU A 132 2.14 11.26 -5.15
CA LEU A 132 1.49 10.04 -5.65
C LEU A 132 0.29 9.64 -4.77
N LEU A 133 0.38 9.80 -3.45
CA LEU A 133 -0.69 9.44 -2.53
C LEU A 133 -1.96 10.24 -2.80
N VAL A 134 -1.81 11.56 -3.01
CA VAL A 134 -2.93 12.45 -3.34
C VAL A 134 -3.45 12.16 -4.74
N SER A 135 -2.56 11.93 -5.70
CA SER A 135 -2.91 11.66 -7.11
C SER A 135 -3.72 10.36 -7.24
N PHE A 136 -3.25 9.26 -6.62
CA PHE A 136 -4.00 8.01 -6.59
C PHE A 136 -5.25 8.13 -5.72
N GLY A 137 -5.20 8.86 -4.61
CA GLY A 137 -6.39 9.16 -3.81
C GLY A 137 -7.49 9.82 -4.65
N TRP A 138 -7.14 10.78 -5.50
CA TRP A 138 -8.05 11.40 -6.46
C TRP A 138 -8.57 10.41 -7.51
N LEU A 139 -7.67 9.65 -8.15
CA LEU A 139 -8.03 8.67 -9.18
C LEU A 139 -9.02 7.60 -8.68
N PHE A 140 -8.90 7.19 -7.42
CA PHE A 140 -9.76 6.17 -6.80
C PHE A 140 -10.97 6.77 -6.05
N GLY A 141 -11.21 8.09 -6.14
CA GLY A 141 -12.38 8.76 -5.55
C GLY A 141 -12.32 8.97 -4.03
N HIS A 142 -11.13 8.95 -3.43
CA HIS A 142 -10.89 9.19 -2.00
C HIS A 142 -9.95 10.36 -1.73
N PHE A 143 -9.94 11.39 -2.60
CA PHE A 143 -9.07 12.56 -2.47
C PHE A 143 -9.10 13.18 -1.07
N LYS A 144 -10.29 13.47 -0.53
CA LYS A 144 -10.44 14.11 0.79
C LYS A 144 -9.81 13.28 1.91
N PHE A 145 -9.97 11.95 1.87
CA PHE A 145 -9.37 11.06 2.86
C PHE A 145 -7.84 11.12 2.80
N PHE A 146 -7.26 11.00 1.61
CA PHE A 146 -5.81 10.97 1.43
C PHE A 146 -5.16 12.33 1.65
N TRP A 147 -5.84 13.42 1.28
CA TRP A 147 -5.42 14.78 1.57
C TRP A 147 -5.30 14.98 3.09
N GLU A 148 -6.36 14.68 3.86
CA GLU A 148 -6.30 14.81 5.32
C GLU A 148 -5.28 13.86 5.96
N PHE A 149 -5.11 12.66 5.41
CA PHE A 149 -4.06 11.73 5.84
C PHE A 149 -2.66 12.32 5.62
N GLU A 150 -2.40 12.90 4.45
CA GLU A 150 -1.14 13.55 4.12
C GLU A 150 -0.89 14.78 4.98
N LYS A 151 -1.90 15.66 5.18
CA LYS A 151 -1.77 16.80 6.10
C LYS A 151 -1.38 16.35 7.50
N LYS A 152 -2.01 15.28 8.00
CA LYS A 152 -1.69 14.72 9.32
C LYS A 152 -0.27 14.16 9.38
N MET A 153 0.22 13.58 8.28
CA MET A 153 1.60 13.10 8.17
C MET A 153 2.60 14.27 8.16
N LEU A 154 2.39 15.28 7.33
CA LEU A 154 3.23 16.48 7.22
C LEU A 154 3.32 17.26 8.54
N LYS A 155 2.20 17.41 9.25
CA LYS A 155 2.17 18.03 10.58
C LYS A 155 3.05 17.29 11.59
N ARG A 156 3.17 15.96 11.50
CA ARG A 156 4.03 15.16 12.38
C ARG A 156 5.52 15.27 12.03
N PHE A 157 5.84 15.58 10.78
CA PHE A 157 7.21 15.86 10.35
C PHE A 157 7.65 17.31 10.61
N GLY A 158 6.84 18.11 11.33
CA GLY A 158 7.17 19.51 11.65
C GLY A 158 6.88 20.50 10.52
N LEU A 159 6.31 20.05 9.39
CA LEU A 159 5.99 20.89 8.22
C LEU A 159 4.62 21.56 8.33
N LYS A 160 4.12 21.79 9.55
CA LYS A 160 2.77 22.33 9.82
C LYS A 160 2.48 23.63 9.06
N ARG A 161 3.49 24.50 8.92
CA ARG A 161 3.39 25.82 8.27
C ARG A 161 3.02 25.75 6.78
N PHE A 162 3.30 24.63 6.10
CA PHE A 162 3.03 24.48 4.67
C PHE A 162 1.65 23.89 4.36
N VAL A 163 0.87 23.54 5.40
CA VAL A 163 -0.33 22.71 5.27
C VAL A 163 -1.50 23.23 6.11
N GLU A 164 -1.40 24.48 6.57
CA GLU A 164 -2.49 25.24 7.20
C GLU A 164 -3.32 25.96 6.14
#